data_AF-A0A1H5VRQ9-F1
#
_entry.id   AF-A0A1H5VRQ9-F1
#
_cell.length_a   1.000
_cell.length_b   1.000
_cell.length_c   1.000
_cell.angle_alpha   90.00
_cell.angle_beta   90.00
_cell.angle_gamma   90.00
#
_symmetry.space_group_name_H-M   'P 1'
#
loop_
_entity.id
_entity.type
_entity.pdbx_description
1 polymer ?
#
loop_
_entity_poly.entity_id
_entity_poly.type
_entity_poly.pdbx_seq_one_letter_code
_entity_poly.pdbx_strand_id
1 'polypeptide(L)'
;MRREISVIQKALQRADRKVKLTKTWINMHNTLGVGEIVGASLILSTTDRDLLRDWVKNNAGIDPLSNDNLGDSRMDVALQGRDEKLASGSVFGSMIQVARANGGAIDLTTGSATVPPGSLLSVDPDHLKVTRETIILVENGAVMRDWHRLHLPDSLQSALLIYRGHGENAADVLKVLSEGGASNKIGFFDFDPAGLQMGLTAPVDALLIPAHWKSFTDDSPWVRDFNKPSAFWQQGGNLRYLDRQAPETLKPIIEHIREHLLALTQEHLVSHEIPLCILRFSPNFPGEET
;
A
#
# COMPACT_ATOMS: atom_id res chain seq x y z
N MET A 1 -16.03 14.01 9.41
CA MET A 1 -15.24 12.97 10.11
C MET A 1 -14.41 13.49 11.29
N ARG A 2 -13.22 14.11 11.13
CA ARG A 2 -12.39 14.56 12.29
C ARG A 2 -13.13 15.44 13.31
N ARG A 3 -13.99 16.35 12.83
CA ARG A 3 -14.81 17.22 13.68
C ARG A 3 -15.92 16.49 14.46
N GLU A 4 -16.47 15.41 13.90
CA GLU A 4 -17.52 14.61 14.57
C GLU A 4 -16.91 13.78 15.71
N ILE A 5 -15.80 13.10 15.43
CA ILE A 5 -15.05 12.32 16.42
C ILE A 5 -14.65 13.18 17.63
N SER A 6 -14.08 14.38 17.38
CA SER A 6 -13.67 15.28 18.46
C SER A 6 -14.85 15.77 19.33
N VAL A 7 -16.03 15.97 18.74
CA VAL A 7 -17.22 16.43 19.47
C VAL A 7 -17.82 15.30 20.30
N ILE A 8 -17.87 14.07 19.76
CA ILE A 8 -18.32 12.87 20.49
C ILE A 8 -17.39 12.61 21.67
N GLN A 9 -16.07 12.62 21.45
CA GLN A 9 -15.07 12.36 22.47
C GLN A 9 -15.22 13.30 23.66
N LYS A 10 -15.36 14.61 23.39
CA LYS A 10 -15.59 15.61 24.46
C LYS A 10 -16.87 15.35 25.27
N ALA A 11 -17.96 14.98 24.60
CA ALA A 11 -19.22 14.70 25.29
C ALA A 11 -19.16 13.42 26.12
N LEU A 12 -18.51 12.37 25.60
CA LEU A 12 -18.35 11.09 26.31
C LEU A 12 -17.41 11.24 27.52
N GLN A 13 -16.27 11.92 27.37
CA GLN A 13 -15.30 12.16 28.45
C GLN A 13 -15.89 12.99 29.60
N ARG A 14 -16.70 14.01 29.28
CA ARG A 14 -17.39 14.84 30.29
C ARG A 14 -18.60 14.16 30.91
N ALA A 15 -18.93 12.97 30.42
CA ALA A 15 -20.14 12.25 30.71
C ALA A 15 -21.42 13.10 30.52
N ASP A 16 -21.43 13.97 29.51
CA ASP A 16 -22.56 14.82 29.20
C ASP A 16 -23.77 13.97 28.79
N ARG A 17 -24.88 14.10 29.54
CA ARG A 17 -26.18 13.51 29.18
C ARG A 17 -27.02 14.43 28.31
N LYS A 18 -26.57 15.66 28.12
CA LYS A 18 -27.26 16.71 27.39
C LYS A 18 -26.22 17.54 26.64
N VAL A 19 -26.36 17.60 25.31
CA VAL A 19 -25.47 18.38 24.44
C VAL A 19 -26.28 19.40 23.66
N LYS A 20 -25.68 20.55 23.34
CA LYS A 20 -26.35 21.58 22.53
C LYS A 20 -26.57 21.07 21.11
N LEU A 21 -27.76 21.30 20.56
CA LEU A 21 -28.11 20.86 19.21
C LEU A 21 -27.36 21.70 18.17
N THR A 22 -26.17 21.22 17.79
CA THR A 22 -25.35 21.82 16.71
C THR A 22 -25.54 21.03 15.42
N LYS A 23 -25.11 21.57 14.27
CA LYS A 23 -25.17 20.87 12.98
C LYS A 23 -24.52 19.47 13.04
N THR A 24 -23.45 19.32 13.80
CA THR A 24 -22.78 18.02 14.03
C THR A 24 -23.67 17.04 14.80
N TRP A 25 -24.30 17.48 15.90
CA TRP A 25 -25.21 16.63 16.68
C TRP A 25 -26.51 16.26 15.94
N ILE A 26 -27.01 17.17 15.09
CA ILE A 26 -28.14 16.86 14.18
C ILE A 26 -27.73 15.78 13.17
N ASN A 27 -26.54 15.89 12.57
CA ASN A 27 -26.06 14.88 11.62
C ASN A 27 -25.92 13.50 12.28
N MET A 28 -25.38 13.45 13.51
CA MET A 28 -25.21 12.21 14.25
C MET A 28 -26.55 11.60 14.68
N HIS A 29 -27.50 12.42 15.13
CA HIS A 29 -28.87 11.97 15.42
C HIS A 29 -29.53 11.35 14.17
N ASN A 30 -29.43 12.00 13.01
CA ASN A 30 -30.03 11.50 11.78
C ASN A 30 -29.33 10.23 11.23
N THR A 31 -28.02 10.11 11.44
CA THR A 31 -27.22 9.00 10.88
C THR A 31 -27.25 7.76 11.76
N LEU A 32 -27.19 7.94 13.08
CA LEU A 32 -27.04 6.84 14.05
C LEU A 32 -28.30 6.61 14.89
N GLY A 33 -29.32 7.47 14.77
CA GLY A 33 -30.54 7.39 15.57
C GLY A 33 -30.33 7.69 17.05
N VAL A 34 -29.23 8.38 17.42
CA VAL A 34 -28.83 8.59 18.81
C VAL A 34 -29.51 9.79 19.46
N GLY A 35 -29.99 9.61 20.68
CA GLY A 35 -30.54 10.65 21.55
C GLY A 35 -31.91 11.19 21.13
N GLU A 36 -32.53 11.95 22.03
CA GLU A 36 -33.83 12.60 21.83
C GLU A 36 -33.70 14.12 21.79
N ILE A 37 -34.31 14.78 20.79
CA ILE A 37 -34.27 16.23 20.66
C ILE A 37 -35.32 16.86 21.60
N VAL A 38 -34.85 17.59 22.60
CA VAL A 38 -35.70 18.33 23.55
C VAL A 38 -35.31 19.81 23.53
N GLY A 39 -36.14 20.62 22.87
CA GLY A 39 -35.87 22.05 22.66
C GLY A 39 -34.59 22.26 21.86
N ALA A 40 -33.64 23.04 22.41
CA ALA A 40 -32.35 23.34 21.77
C ALA A 40 -31.22 22.37 22.15
N SER A 41 -31.54 21.17 22.65
CA SER A 41 -30.55 20.19 23.13
C SER A 41 -30.91 18.78 22.70
N LEU A 42 -29.89 17.93 22.60
CA LEU A 42 -30.02 16.50 22.40
C LEU A 42 -29.72 15.79 23.74
N ILE A 43 -30.66 14.99 24.21
CA ILE A 43 -30.53 14.18 25.43
C ILE A 43 -30.03 12.80 25.04
N LEU A 44 -28.92 12.37 25.64
CA LEU A 44 -28.27 11.09 25.34
C LEU A 44 -28.55 10.11 26.48
N SER A 45 -29.16 8.97 26.14
CA SER A 45 -29.28 7.83 27.06
C SER A 45 -27.93 7.13 27.25
N THR A 46 -27.86 6.20 28.19
CA THR A 46 -26.67 5.34 28.37
C THR A 46 -26.38 4.54 27.09
N THR A 47 -27.42 3.95 26.50
CA THR A 47 -27.31 3.18 25.26
C THR A 47 -26.82 4.02 24.08
N ASP A 48 -27.28 5.28 23.97
CA ASP A 48 -26.81 6.20 22.91
C ASP A 48 -25.32 6.50 23.05
N ARG A 49 -24.83 6.59 24.28
CA ARG A 49 -23.42 6.86 24.56
C ARG A 49 -22.54 5.66 24.25
N ASP A 50 -23.04 4.45 24.47
CA ASP A 50 -22.35 3.22 24.07
C ASP A 50 -22.29 3.12 22.54
N LEU A 51 -23.39 3.41 21.84
CA LEU A 51 -23.42 3.46 20.37
C LEU A 51 -22.47 4.51 19.80
N LEU A 52 -22.39 5.70 20.40
CA LEU A 52 -21.44 6.73 20.03
C LEU A 52 -19.98 6.30 20.27
N ARG A 53 -19.73 5.57 21.36
CA ARG A 53 -18.40 5.03 21.68
C ARG A 53 -17.96 4.01 20.65
N ASP A 54 -18.84 3.06 20.32
CA ASP A 54 -18.57 2.02 19.33
C ASP A 54 -18.39 2.61 17.93
N TRP A 55 -19.18 3.63 17.60
CA TRP A 55 -19.02 4.34 16.33
C TRP A 55 -17.64 5.00 16.22
N VAL A 56 -17.14 5.65 17.27
CA VAL A 56 -15.79 6.23 17.26
C VAL A 56 -14.72 5.13 17.19
N LYS A 57 -14.88 4.03 17.94
CA LYS A 57 -13.95 2.89 17.89
C LYS A 57 -13.83 2.29 16.48
N ASN A 58 -14.96 2.10 15.82
CA ASN A 58 -14.99 1.48 14.49
C ASN A 58 -14.50 2.42 13.37
N ASN A 59 -14.69 3.74 13.51
CA ASN A 59 -14.33 4.70 12.46
C ASN A 59 -12.97 5.36 12.66
N ALA A 60 -12.46 5.40 13.90
CA ALA A 60 -11.22 6.09 14.24
C ALA A 60 -10.19 5.19 14.93
N GLY A 61 -10.54 3.92 15.24
CA GLY A 61 -9.64 2.98 15.89
C GLY A 61 -9.28 3.33 17.34
N ILE A 62 -9.92 4.34 17.93
CA ILE A 62 -9.62 4.88 19.26
C ILE A 62 -10.82 4.72 20.21
N ASP A 63 -10.55 4.52 21.50
CA ASP A 63 -11.60 4.56 22.53
C ASP A 63 -11.81 6.01 22.99
N PRO A 64 -12.97 6.64 22.73
CA PRO A 64 -13.19 8.05 23.08
C PRO A 64 -13.22 8.32 24.60
N LEU A 65 -13.25 7.29 25.45
CA LEU A 65 -13.18 7.46 26.90
C LEU A 65 -11.75 7.34 27.47
N SER A 66 -10.73 7.05 26.64
CA SER A 66 -9.35 7.18 27.08
C SER A 66 -8.97 8.66 27.17
N ASN A 67 -8.11 8.99 28.15
CA ASN A 67 -7.59 10.36 28.35
C ASN A 67 -6.50 10.73 27.32
N ASP A 68 -6.39 9.96 26.23
CA ASP A 68 -5.43 10.15 25.17
C ASP A 68 -5.85 11.37 24.34
N ASN A 69 -5.34 12.54 24.70
CA ASN A 69 -5.21 13.62 23.73
C ASN A 69 -4.12 13.21 22.73
N LEU A 70 -4.37 13.49 21.43
CA LEU A 70 -3.45 13.33 20.30
C LEU A 70 -1.99 13.56 20.72
N GLY A 71 -1.29 12.48 21.00
CA GLY A 71 0.14 12.42 21.31
C GLY A 71 0.75 11.37 20.40
N ASP A 72 1.72 11.81 19.60
CA ASP A 72 2.40 10.99 18.61
C ASP A 72 3.30 9.96 19.32
N SER A 73 3.04 8.68 19.03
CA SER A 73 3.87 7.51 19.36
C SER A 73 3.95 7.04 20.84
N ARG A 74 3.97 5.72 21.02
CA ARG A 74 4.06 5.01 22.31
C ARG A 74 5.36 5.25 23.09
N MET A 75 6.42 5.78 22.46
CA MET A 75 7.69 6.06 23.14
C MET A 75 7.59 7.30 24.04
N ASP A 76 6.76 8.27 23.68
CA ASP A 76 6.53 9.46 24.51
C ASP A 76 5.73 9.12 25.79
N VAL A 77 4.95 8.03 25.75
CA VAL A 77 4.21 7.50 26.91
C VAL A 77 5.13 6.74 27.88
N ALA A 78 6.25 6.17 27.41
CA ALA A 78 7.19 5.46 28.28
C ALA A 78 7.95 6.41 29.24
N LEU A 79 8.05 7.71 28.90
CA LEU A 79 8.56 8.75 29.80
C LEU A 79 7.60 9.09 30.95
N GLN A 80 6.32 8.69 30.85
CA GLN A 80 5.28 8.98 31.84
C GLN A 80 4.55 7.72 32.31
N GLY A 81 5.25 6.86 33.05
CA GLY A 81 4.64 6.13 34.16
C GLY A 81 3.95 4.79 33.88
N ARG A 82 4.65 3.73 34.32
CA ARG A 82 4.20 2.54 35.07
C ARG A 82 3.03 1.64 34.63
N ASP A 83 2.23 1.93 33.61
CA ASP A 83 1.18 0.99 33.14
C ASP A 83 1.44 0.44 31.74
N GLU A 84 2.26 -0.62 31.69
CA GLU A 84 2.68 -1.38 30.50
C GLU A 84 1.55 -2.19 29.81
N LYS A 85 0.26 -1.95 30.11
CA LYS A 85 -0.83 -2.86 29.69
C LYS A 85 -1.89 -2.29 28.74
N LEU A 86 -1.80 -1.05 28.32
CA LEU A 86 -2.90 -0.41 27.55
C LEU A 86 -2.40 0.34 26.32
N ALA A 87 -1.54 -0.30 25.55
CA ALA A 87 -1.13 0.21 24.26
C ALA A 87 -1.84 -0.61 23.18
N SER A 88 -2.86 -0.04 22.54
CA SER A 88 -3.63 -0.69 21.46
C SER A 88 -3.66 0.10 20.14
N GLY A 89 -2.70 0.99 19.89
CA GLY A 89 -2.39 1.46 18.52
C GLY A 89 -1.30 0.58 17.92
N SER A 90 -1.48 -0.02 16.74
CA SER A 90 -0.48 -0.92 16.13
C SER A 90 0.92 -0.30 16.19
N VAL A 91 1.86 -0.94 16.90
CA VAL A 91 3.26 -0.47 17.08
C VAL A 91 3.97 -0.27 15.73
N PHE A 92 3.44 -0.90 14.66
CA PHE A 92 3.97 -0.89 13.31
C PHE A 92 2.95 -0.37 12.28
N GLY A 93 1.92 0.38 12.70
CA GLY A 93 0.77 0.72 11.85
C GLY A 93 1.09 1.49 10.56
N SER A 94 2.25 2.12 10.49
CA SER A 94 2.70 2.96 9.38
C SER A 94 4.16 2.70 9.02
N MET A 95 4.59 1.44 8.99
CA MET A 95 5.97 1.07 8.64
C MET A 95 6.01 0.45 7.24
N ILE A 96 6.89 0.98 6.40
CA ILE A 96 7.14 0.43 5.06
C ILE A 96 8.26 -0.59 5.10
N GLN A 97 8.16 -1.61 4.25
CA GLN A 97 9.17 -2.65 4.12
C GLN A 97 10.01 -2.39 2.89
N VAL A 98 11.32 -2.27 3.09
CA VAL A 98 12.26 -1.92 2.03
C VAL A 98 13.49 -2.81 2.02
N ALA A 99 14.09 -2.96 0.85
CA ALA A 99 15.38 -3.61 0.64
C ALA A 99 16.13 -2.94 -0.52
N ARG A 100 17.44 -3.16 -0.61
CA ARG A 100 18.24 -2.74 -1.76
C ARG A 100 18.52 -3.96 -2.63
N ALA A 101 18.29 -3.87 -3.94
CA ALA A 101 18.39 -5.01 -4.85
C ALA A 101 19.75 -5.74 -4.81
N ASN A 102 20.86 -5.02 -4.64
CA ASN A 102 22.21 -5.58 -4.49
C ASN A 102 22.64 -5.81 -3.02
N GLY A 103 21.74 -5.65 -2.05
CA GLY A 103 22.07 -5.72 -0.61
C GLY A 103 22.90 -4.55 -0.08
N GLY A 104 23.06 -3.48 -0.88
CA GLY A 104 23.75 -2.26 -0.48
C GLY A 104 23.00 -1.46 0.60
N ALA A 105 23.57 -0.30 0.94
CA ALA A 105 23.01 0.57 1.97
C ALA A 105 21.68 1.22 1.54
N ILE A 106 20.78 1.36 2.50
CA ILE A 106 19.52 2.08 2.44
C ILE A 106 19.71 3.35 3.26
N ASP A 107 19.57 4.51 2.63
CA ASP A 107 19.80 5.79 3.27
C ASP A 107 18.58 6.22 4.08
N LEU A 108 18.84 6.62 5.32
CA LEU A 108 17.87 7.12 6.27
C LEU A 108 18.19 8.57 6.62
N THR A 109 17.26 9.27 7.25
CA THR A 109 17.50 10.66 7.70
C THR A 109 18.60 10.77 8.75
N THR A 110 18.85 9.71 9.53
CA THR A 110 19.84 9.68 10.63
C THR A 110 21.03 8.75 10.39
N GLY A 111 21.18 8.19 9.18
CA GLY A 111 22.27 7.26 8.87
C GLY A 111 21.97 6.37 7.68
N SER A 112 22.51 5.16 7.66
CA SER A 112 22.19 4.15 6.67
C SER A 112 22.12 2.76 7.28
N ALA A 113 21.36 1.88 6.64
CA ALA A 113 21.19 0.48 7.07
C ALA A 113 21.44 -0.47 5.90
N THR A 114 22.04 -1.62 6.16
CA THR A 114 22.12 -2.73 5.20
C THR A 114 21.26 -3.87 5.71
N VAL A 115 20.64 -4.61 4.79
CA VAL A 115 19.82 -5.78 5.14
C VAL A 115 20.40 -7.03 4.48
N PRO A 116 20.59 -8.12 5.21
CA PRO A 116 21.04 -9.37 4.61
C PRO A 116 19.92 -9.99 3.75
N PRO A 117 20.27 -10.83 2.76
CA PRO A 117 19.30 -11.64 2.03
C PRO A 117 18.31 -12.37 2.96
N GLY A 118 17.02 -12.38 2.59
CA GLY A 118 15.96 -12.97 3.40
C GLY A 118 15.41 -12.05 4.51
N SER A 119 15.99 -10.85 4.69
CA SER A 119 15.51 -9.84 5.63
C SER A 119 15.01 -8.59 4.90
N LEU A 120 14.14 -7.84 5.59
CA LEU A 120 13.61 -6.55 5.13
C LEU A 120 13.87 -5.50 6.20
N LEU A 121 14.10 -4.25 5.79
CA LEU A 121 14.12 -3.12 6.70
C LEU A 121 12.69 -2.61 6.84
N SER A 122 12.16 -2.66 8.06
CA SER A 122 10.94 -1.96 8.41
C SER A 122 11.29 -0.56 8.86
N VAL A 123 10.82 0.46 8.14
CA VAL A 123 11.16 1.86 8.41
C VAL A 123 9.91 2.72 8.36
N ASP A 124 9.88 3.76 9.19
CA ASP A 124 8.87 4.81 9.09
C ASP A 124 9.13 5.61 7.79
N PRO A 125 8.10 5.86 6.96
CA PRO A 125 8.22 6.65 5.73
C PRO A 125 8.99 7.96 5.89
N ASP A 126 8.78 8.68 6.99
CA ASP A 126 9.37 10.01 7.22
C ASP A 126 10.87 9.91 7.57
N HIS A 127 11.38 8.71 7.88
CA HIS A 127 12.79 8.43 8.10
C HIS A 127 13.52 7.86 6.87
N LEU A 128 12.81 7.45 5.82
CA LEU A 128 13.40 6.95 4.59
C LEU A 128 13.86 8.11 3.69
N LYS A 129 15.14 8.12 3.32
CA LYS A 129 15.68 9.15 2.42
C LYS A 129 15.63 8.69 0.97
N VAL A 130 14.64 9.18 0.22
CA VAL A 130 14.53 8.94 -1.23
C VAL A 130 15.07 10.14 -2.00
N THR A 131 16.33 10.07 -2.44
CA THR A 131 16.99 11.14 -3.23
C THR A 131 17.52 10.60 -4.56
N ARG A 132 16.81 10.90 -5.65
CA ARG A 132 17.12 10.44 -7.02
C ARG A 132 17.26 8.93 -7.18
N GLU A 133 16.67 8.16 -6.27
CA GLU A 133 16.71 6.71 -6.34
C GLU A 133 15.78 6.16 -7.42
N THR A 134 16.20 5.08 -8.07
CA THR A 134 15.29 4.23 -8.83
C THR A 134 14.57 3.31 -7.84
N ILE A 135 13.24 3.38 -7.83
CA ILE A 135 12.38 2.57 -6.96
C ILE A 135 11.70 1.48 -7.77
N ILE A 136 11.69 0.27 -7.23
CA ILE A 136 10.84 -0.82 -7.70
C ILE A 136 9.76 -1.06 -6.65
N LEU A 137 8.51 -0.81 -7.02
CA LEU A 137 7.34 -1.15 -6.23
C LEU A 137 6.99 -2.62 -6.45
N VAL A 138 7.04 -3.42 -5.40
CA VAL A 138 6.74 -4.86 -5.45
C VAL A 138 5.42 -5.14 -4.75
N GLU A 139 4.50 -5.81 -5.45
CA GLU A 139 3.18 -6.15 -4.95
C GLU A 139 3.19 -7.30 -3.95
N ASN A 140 4.00 -8.33 -4.21
CA ASN A 140 3.96 -9.58 -3.47
C ASN A 140 4.95 -9.61 -2.29
N GLY A 141 4.43 -9.89 -1.09
CA GLY A 141 5.24 -9.94 0.12
C GLY A 141 6.22 -11.12 0.18
N ALA A 142 5.89 -12.26 -0.45
CA ALA A 142 6.79 -13.40 -0.54
C ALA A 142 7.99 -13.07 -1.43
N VAL A 143 7.74 -12.41 -2.57
CA VAL A 143 8.81 -11.90 -3.45
C VAL A 143 9.69 -10.89 -2.72
N MET A 144 9.09 -10.00 -1.93
CA MET A 144 9.88 -9.07 -1.12
C MET A 144 10.77 -9.79 -0.11
N ARG A 145 10.39 -10.93 0.47
CA ARG A 145 11.31 -11.69 1.35
C ARG A 145 12.47 -12.31 0.56
N ASP A 146 12.19 -12.75 -0.66
CA ASP A 146 13.17 -13.36 -1.57
C ASP A 146 13.77 -12.35 -2.56
N TRP A 147 13.83 -11.06 -2.18
CA TRP A 147 14.23 -9.96 -3.05
C TRP A 147 15.58 -10.18 -3.75
N HIS A 148 16.51 -10.85 -3.08
CA HIS A 148 17.86 -11.16 -3.56
C HIS A 148 17.88 -12.14 -4.74
N ARG A 149 16.75 -12.81 -5.03
CA ARG A 149 16.58 -13.73 -6.16
C ARG A 149 16.02 -13.04 -7.41
N LEU A 150 15.71 -11.75 -7.34
CA LEU A 150 15.22 -11.00 -8.49
C LEU A 150 16.32 -10.92 -9.56
N HIS A 151 16.06 -11.50 -10.73
CA HIS A 151 16.92 -11.36 -11.90
C HIS A 151 16.65 -10.04 -12.63
N LEU A 152 17.13 -8.95 -12.01
CA LEU A 152 17.00 -7.59 -12.51
C LEU A 152 18.03 -7.29 -13.61
N PRO A 153 17.71 -6.39 -14.56
CA PRO A 153 18.70 -5.85 -15.48
C PRO A 153 19.76 -5.04 -14.71
N ASP A 154 20.97 -4.93 -15.28
CA ASP A 154 22.13 -4.29 -14.64
C ASP A 154 21.84 -2.86 -14.17
N SER A 155 21.04 -2.12 -14.92
CA SER A 155 20.63 -0.74 -14.60
C SER A 155 19.79 -0.62 -13.32
N LEU A 156 19.27 -1.73 -12.78
CA LEU A 156 18.41 -1.77 -11.59
C LEU A 156 19.04 -2.49 -10.39
N GLN A 157 20.31 -2.90 -10.48
CA GLN A 157 20.97 -3.61 -9.39
C GLN A 157 21.08 -2.78 -8.10
N SER A 158 21.10 -1.46 -8.20
CA SER A 158 21.10 -0.56 -7.03
C SER A 158 19.71 -0.01 -6.68
N ALA A 159 18.63 -0.52 -7.27
CA ALA A 159 17.28 -0.01 -7.03
C ALA A 159 16.82 -0.24 -5.58
N LEU A 160 16.02 0.70 -5.06
CA LEU A 160 15.29 0.51 -3.82
C LEU A 160 14.03 -0.30 -4.10
N LEU A 161 13.88 -1.43 -3.42
CA LEU A 161 12.70 -2.25 -3.47
C LEU A 161 11.77 -1.80 -2.34
N ILE A 162 10.52 -1.47 -2.66
CA ILE A 162 9.49 -1.12 -1.68
C ILE A 162 8.32 -2.08 -1.83
N TYR A 163 7.94 -2.71 -0.72
CA TYR A 163 6.72 -3.52 -0.66
C TYR A 163 5.50 -2.60 -0.70
N ARG A 164 4.55 -2.87 -1.61
CA ARG A 164 3.32 -2.09 -1.73
C ARG A 164 2.50 -2.03 -0.45
N GLY A 165 2.51 -3.10 0.35
CA GLY A 165 1.68 -3.20 1.54
C GLY A 165 0.19 -3.39 1.27
N HIS A 166 -0.59 -3.42 2.34
CA HIS A 166 -2.05 -3.47 2.33
C HIS A 166 -2.61 -2.51 3.39
N GLY A 167 -3.81 -1.94 3.18
CA GLY A 167 -4.44 -1.03 4.14
C GLY A 167 -3.63 0.26 4.34
N GLU A 168 -3.35 0.63 5.60
CA GLU A 168 -2.64 1.87 5.98
C GLU A 168 -1.23 1.95 5.38
N ASN A 169 -0.48 0.85 5.39
CA ASN A 169 0.86 0.76 4.77
C ASN A 169 0.86 1.15 3.28
N ALA A 170 -0.23 0.87 2.55
CA ALA A 170 -0.29 1.20 1.13
C ALA A 170 -0.43 2.72 0.89
N ALA A 171 -1.09 3.44 1.80
CA ALA A 171 -1.21 4.90 1.70
C ALA A 171 0.16 5.57 1.89
N ASP A 172 0.95 5.08 2.84
CA ASP A 172 2.29 5.58 3.13
C ASP A 172 3.27 5.31 1.99
N VAL A 173 3.20 4.13 1.37
CA VAL A 173 4.00 3.82 0.18
C VAL A 173 3.65 4.76 -0.98
N LEU A 174 2.35 5.05 -1.18
CA LEU A 174 1.91 5.99 -2.20
C LEU A 174 2.42 7.42 -1.93
N LYS A 175 2.45 7.84 -0.66
CA LYS A 175 3.05 9.12 -0.25
C LYS A 175 4.53 9.16 -0.64
N VAL A 176 5.31 8.14 -0.29
CA VAL A 176 6.74 8.05 -0.65
C VAL A 176 6.95 8.09 -2.17
N LEU A 177 6.11 7.40 -2.95
CA LEU A 177 6.22 7.38 -4.41
C LEU A 177 5.78 8.70 -5.09
N SER A 178 4.88 9.44 -4.46
CA SER A 178 4.29 10.67 -5.05
C SER A 178 5.02 11.93 -4.63
N GLU A 179 5.49 11.99 -3.37
CA GLU A 179 6.13 13.15 -2.76
C GLU A 179 7.66 13.00 -2.68
N GLY A 180 8.18 11.78 -2.87
CA GLY A 180 9.61 11.50 -2.78
C GLY A 180 10.41 12.01 -3.97
N GLY A 181 11.73 12.16 -3.76
CA GLY A 181 12.67 12.60 -4.79
C GLY A 181 13.11 11.50 -5.76
N ALA A 182 12.31 10.46 -5.99
CA ALA A 182 12.67 9.32 -6.84
C ALA A 182 12.93 9.76 -8.29
N SER A 183 13.95 9.17 -8.93
CA SER A 183 14.30 9.48 -10.32
C SER A 183 13.52 8.65 -11.33
N ASN A 184 13.21 7.39 -10.97
CA ASN A 184 12.39 6.48 -11.75
C ASN A 184 11.59 5.59 -10.81
N LYS A 185 10.31 5.37 -11.10
CA LYS A 185 9.44 4.45 -10.35
C LYS A 185 8.99 3.33 -11.26
N ILE A 186 9.27 2.09 -10.87
CA ILE A 186 9.03 0.91 -11.70
C ILE A 186 8.13 -0.04 -10.93
N GLY A 187 7.02 -0.47 -11.53
CA GLY A 187 6.12 -1.44 -10.93
C GLY A 187 6.53 -2.87 -11.28
N PHE A 188 6.63 -3.75 -10.30
CA PHE A 188 6.71 -5.19 -10.51
C PHE A 188 5.43 -5.84 -9.97
N PHE A 189 4.68 -6.45 -10.88
CA PHE A 189 3.39 -7.10 -10.62
C PHE A 189 3.35 -8.48 -11.29
N ASP A 190 2.29 -9.25 -11.03
CA ASP A 190 2.02 -10.49 -11.76
C ASP A 190 1.97 -10.23 -13.27
N PHE A 191 2.45 -11.20 -14.06
CA PHE A 191 2.39 -11.16 -15.52
C PHE A 191 1.07 -11.74 -15.99
N ASP A 192 0.01 -10.96 -15.76
CA ASP A 192 -1.37 -11.27 -16.09
C ASP A 192 -2.17 -9.96 -16.32
N PRO A 193 -3.44 -10.03 -16.77
CA PRO A 193 -4.24 -8.82 -16.98
C PRO A 193 -4.43 -7.94 -15.72
N ALA A 194 -4.58 -8.53 -14.53
CA ALA A 194 -4.78 -7.81 -13.29
C ALA A 194 -3.53 -7.04 -12.87
N GLY A 195 -2.36 -7.69 -12.91
CA GLY A 195 -1.06 -7.11 -12.63
C GLY A 195 -0.70 -5.99 -13.61
N LEU A 196 -1.01 -6.15 -14.91
CA LEU A 196 -0.85 -5.06 -15.88
C LEU A 196 -1.76 -3.86 -15.56
N GLN A 197 -3.03 -4.10 -15.19
CA GLN A 197 -3.91 -3.00 -14.78
C GLN A 197 -3.40 -2.32 -13.51
N MET A 198 -2.91 -3.08 -12.53
CA MET A 198 -2.28 -2.53 -11.34
C MET A 198 -1.08 -1.65 -11.70
N GLY A 199 -0.27 -2.10 -12.65
CA GLY A 199 0.81 -1.33 -13.24
C GLY A 199 0.39 0.02 -13.81
N LEU A 200 -0.71 0.07 -14.56
CA LEU A 200 -1.23 1.30 -15.15
C LEU A 200 -1.93 2.23 -14.15
N THR A 201 -2.40 1.70 -13.02
CA THR A 201 -3.12 2.48 -12.01
C THR A 201 -2.24 2.90 -10.84
N ALA A 202 -1.04 2.32 -10.70
CA ALA A 202 -0.04 2.72 -9.72
C ALA A 202 0.71 3.98 -10.18
N PRO A 203 1.26 4.79 -9.25
CA PRO A 203 2.03 5.99 -9.57
C PRO A 203 3.46 5.67 -10.03
N VAL A 204 3.59 4.76 -11.00
CA VAL A 204 4.86 4.29 -11.57
C VAL A 204 5.03 4.76 -13.02
N ASP A 205 6.27 4.84 -13.48
CA ASP A 205 6.63 5.36 -14.81
C ASP A 205 6.89 4.23 -15.83
N ALA A 206 7.15 3.02 -15.33
CA ALA A 206 7.47 1.83 -16.11
C ALA A 206 7.07 0.54 -15.37
N LEU A 207 7.13 -0.59 -16.06
CA LEU A 207 6.93 -1.93 -15.49
C LEU A 207 8.17 -2.79 -15.62
N LEU A 208 8.38 -3.69 -14.65
CA LEU A 208 9.22 -4.87 -14.80
C LEU A 208 8.39 -6.02 -15.34
N ILE A 209 8.81 -6.55 -16.48
CA ILE A 209 8.18 -7.70 -17.14
C ILE A 209 9.24 -8.77 -17.46
N PRO A 210 8.85 -10.03 -17.74
CA PRO A 210 9.78 -11.05 -18.19
C PRO A 210 10.50 -10.66 -19.49
N ALA A 211 11.83 -10.71 -19.52
CA ALA A 211 12.63 -10.28 -20.66
C ALA A 211 12.35 -11.07 -21.95
N HIS A 212 12.05 -12.35 -21.81
CA HIS A 212 11.73 -13.26 -22.90
C HIS A 212 10.25 -13.59 -22.98
N TRP A 213 9.37 -12.66 -22.58
CA TRP A 213 7.91 -12.90 -22.51
C TRP A 213 7.35 -13.50 -23.79
N LYS A 214 7.85 -13.14 -24.99
CA LYS A 214 7.40 -13.68 -26.29
C LYS A 214 7.54 -15.19 -26.42
N SER A 215 8.41 -15.81 -25.62
CA SER A 215 8.60 -17.27 -25.59
C SER A 215 7.59 -17.99 -24.69
N PHE A 216 6.75 -17.24 -23.97
CA PHE A 216 5.77 -17.81 -23.05
C PHE A 216 4.50 -18.20 -23.81
N THR A 217 4.63 -19.26 -24.60
CA THR A 217 3.53 -19.84 -25.37
C THR A 217 3.02 -21.12 -24.71
N ASP A 218 1.87 -21.61 -25.17
CA ASP A 218 1.27 -22.87 -24.69
C ASP A 218 2.15 -24.11 -24.92
N ASP A 219 3.12 -24.02 -25.84
CA ASP A 219 4.08 -25.09 -26.12
C ASP A 219 5.27 -25.11 -25.14
N SER A 220 5.52 -23.99 -24.45
CA SER A 220 6.59 -23.87 -23.47
C SER A 220 6.32 -24.83 -22.30
N PRO A 221 7.23 -25.79 -21.99
CA PRO A 221 7.06 -26.68 -20.85
C PRO A 221 6.83 -25.92 -19.54
N TRP A 222 7.58 -24.85 -19.33
CA TRP A 222 7.47 -24.03 -18.12
C TRP A 222 6.10 -23.33 -18.01
N VAL A 223 5.57 -22.80 -19.12
CA VAL A 223 4.23 -22.20 -19.12
C VAL A 223 3.16 -23.24 -18.83
N ARG A 224 3.26 -24.44 -19.41
CA ARG A 224 2.29 -25.53 -19.15
C ARG A 224 2.25 -25.94 -17.68
N ASP A 225 3.39 -25.94 -17.01
CA ASP A 225 3.50 -26.39 -15.63
C ASP A 225 3.05 -25.32 -14.61
N PHE A 226 3.23 -24.03 -14.91
CA PHE A 226 3.05 -22.95 -13.94
C PHE A 226 2.02 -21.87 -14.29
N ASN A 227 1.53 -21.82 -15.53
CA ASN A 227 0.45 -20.92 -15.91
C ASN A 227 -0.87 -21.32 -15.23
N LYS A 228 -1.71 -20.34 -14.91
CA LYS A 228 -3.05 -20.55 -14.33
C LYS A 228 -4.15 -20.00 -15.26
N PRO A 229 -4.45 -20.65 -16.41
CA PRO A 229 -5.47 -20.15 -17.34
C PRO A 229 -6.85 -19.91 -16.70
N SER A 230 -7.22 -20.70 -15.69
CA SER A 230 -8.47 -20.50 -14.94
C SER A 230 -8.52 -19.15 -14.23
N ALA A 231 -7.39 -18.64 -13.74
CA ALA A 231 -7.29 -17.31 -13.15
C ALA A 231 -7.45 -16.22 -14.22
N PHE A 232 -6.87 -16.40 -15.42
CA PHE A 232 -7.04 -15.49 -16.54
C PHE A 232 -8.53 -15.27 -16.90
N TRP A 233 -9.33 -16.34 -16.95
CA TRP A 233 -10.75 -16.24 -17.30
C TRP A 233 -11.59 -15.41 -16.32
N GLN A 234 -11.14 -15.23 -15.08
CA GLN A 234 -11.82 -14.39 -14.09
C GLN A 234 -11.55 -12.89 -14.29
N GLN A 235 -10.60 -12.52 -15.17
CA GLN A 235 -10.08 -11.17 -15.33
C GLN A 235 -10.67 -10.41 -16.54
N GLY A 236 -11.88 -10.77 -16.98
CA GLY A 236 -12.56 -10.08 -18.08
C GLY A 236 -12.81 -8.59 -17.80
N GLY A 237 -12.94 -8.19 -16.52
CA GLY A 237 -12.97 -6.78 -16.10
C GLY A 237 -11.66 -6.06 -16.42
N ASN A 238 -10.53 -6.67 -16.10
CA ASN A 238 -9.21 -6.11 -16.29
C ASN A 238 -8.84 -5.98 -17.77
N LEU A 239 -9.14 -6.99 -18.57
CA LEU A 239 -8.95 -6.94 -20.02
C LEU A 239 -9.69 -5.77 -20.67
N ARG A 240 -10.96 -5.54 -20.28
CA ARG A 240 -11.74 -4.40 -20.78
C ARG A 240 -11.16 -3.05 -20.37
N TYR A 241 -10.53 -2.96 -19.21
CA TYR A 241 -9.81 -1.76 -18.80
C TYR A 241 -8.57 -1.55 -19.66
N LEU A 242 -7.76 -2.60 -19.82
CA LEU A 242 -6.53 -2.59 -20.63
C LEU A 242 -6.82 -2.20 -22.09
N ASP A 243 -7.87 -2.76 -22.71
CA ASP A 243 -8.28 -2.41 -24.07
C ASP A 243 -8.57 -0.92 -24.27
N ARG A 244 -8.96 -0.22 -23.19
CA ARG A 244 -9.36 1.19 -23.24
C ARG A 244 -8.25 2.15 -22.82
N GLN A 245 -7.38 1.73 -21.91
CA GLN A 245 -6.46 2.62 -21.19
C GLN A 245 -4.98 2.30 -21.41
N ALA A 246 -4.65 1.12 -21.92
CA ALA A 246 -3.25 0.74 -22.10
C ALA A 246 -2.58 1.56 -23.22
N PRO A 247 -1.34 2.03 -23.01
CA PRO A 247 -0.56 2.69 -24.06
C PRO A 247 -0.16 1.70 -25.16
N GLU A 248 0.19 2.22 -26.34
CA GLU A 248 0.60 1.39 -27.49
C GLU A 248 1.75 0.43 -27.16
N THR A 249 2.67 0.82 -26.28
CA THR A 249 3.81 -0.02 -25.86
C THR A 249 3.38 -1.29 -25.12
N LEU A 250 2.22 -1.30 -24.47
CA LEU A 250 1.69 -2.46 -23.76
C LEU A 250 0.85 -3.38 -24.64
N LYS A 251 0.33 -2.90 -25.78
CA LYS A 251 -0.59 -3.69 -26.62
C LYS A 251 -0.02 -5.05 -27.06
N PRO A 252 1.23 -5.16 -27.54
CA PRO A 252 1.78 -6.46 -27.94
C PRO A 252 1.83 -7.46 -26.79
N ILE A 253 2.03 -6.98 -25.56
CA ILE A 253 2.09 -7.81 -24.36
C ILE A 253 0.68 -8.26 -23.96
N ILE A 254 -0.30 -7.35 -24.01
CA ILE A 254 -1.70 -7.66 -23.73
C ILE A 254 -2.24 -8.69 -24.73
N GLU A 255 -1.91 -8.53 -26.01
CA GLU A 255 -2.28 -9.47 -27.07
C GLU A 255 -1.67 -10.85 -26.81
N HIS A 256 -0.38 -10.91 -26.47
CA HIS A 256 0.30 -12.17 -26.18
C HIS A 256 -0.25 -12.88 -24.92
N ILE A 257 -0.51 -12.12 -23.85
CA ILE A 257 -1.16 -12.63 -22.65
C ILE A 257 -2.56 -13.19 -22.99
N ARG A 258 -3.29 -12.54 -23.89
CA ARG A 258 -4.62 -13.00 -24.34
C ARG A 258 -4.53 -14.24 -25.22
N GLU A 259 -3.57 -14.29 -26.14
CA GLU A 259 -3.37 -15.40 -27.07
C GLU A 259 -3.06 -16.71 -26.32
N HIS A 260 -2.19 -16.65 -25.31
CA HIS A 260 -1.75 -17.81 -24.53
C HIS A 260 -2.38 -17.91 -23.13
N LEU A 261 -3.45 -17.13 -22.89
CA LEU A 261 -4.21 -17.14 -21.63
C LEU A 261 -3.30 -17.05 -20.38
N LEU A 262 -2.31 -16.16 -20.42
CA LEU A 262 -1.25 -16.09 -19.42
C LEU A 262 -1.76 -15.45 -18.11
N ALA A 263 -1.51 -16.15 -17.02
CA ALA A 263 -1.66 -15.68 -15.64
C ALA A 263 -0.49 -16.22 -14.79
N LEU A 264 0.68 -15.59 -14.97
CA LEU A 264 1.92 -16.01 -14.31
C LEU A 264 2.21 -15.13 -13.10
N THR A 265 2.36 -15.74 -11.92
CA THR A 265 2.55 -15.00 -10.67
C THR A 265 4.01 -14.58 -10.48
N GLN A 266 4.24 -13.52 -9.70
CA GLN A 266 5.58 -13.06 -9.37
C GLN A 266 6.41 -14.15 -8.68
N GLU A 267 5.81 -14.98 -7.81
CA GLU A 267 6.56 -16.07 -7.17
C GLU A 267 7.10 -17.07 -8.19
N HIS A 268 6.34 -17.40 -9.24
CA HIS A 268 6.83 -18.29 -10.29
C HIS A 268 7.96 -17.65 -11.09
N LEU A 269 7.84 -16.37 -11.43
CA LEU A 269 8.90 -15.63 -12.13
C LEU A 269 10.20 -15.61 -11.32
N VAL A 270 10.11 -15.33 -10.01
CA VAL A 270 11.29 -15.19 -9.14
C VAL A 270 11.87 -16.55 -8.75
N SER A 271 11.03 -17.53 -8.40
CA SER A 271 11.51 -18.86 -7.99
C SER A 271 12.21 -19.63 -9.11
N HIS A 272 11.88 -19.34 -10.37
CA HIS A 272 12.49 -19.90 -11.57
C HIS A 272 13.49 -18.96 -12.24
N GLU A 273 13.90 -17.90 -11.55
CA GLU A 273 15.03 -17.08 -11.99
C GLU A 273 14.80 -16.46 -13.40
N ILE A 274 13.55 -16.14 -13.72
CA ILE A 274 13.17 -15.55 -15.00
C ILE A 274 13.79 -14.15 -15.10
N PRO A 275 14.63 -13.87 -16.11
CA PRO A 275 15.20 -12.55 -16.29
C PRO A 275 14.11 -11.51 -16.57
N LEU A 276 14.24 -10.34 -15.95
CA LEU A 276 13.29 -9.23 -16.09
C LEU A 276 13.87 -8.11 -16.97
N CYS A 277 13.00 -7.35 -17.62
CA CYS A 277 13.35 -6.14 -18.36
C CYS A 277 12.37 -5.00 -18.06
N ILE A 278 12.79 -3.78 -18.38
CA ILE A 278 11.99 -2.57 -18.18
C ILE A 278 11.12 -2.33 -19.41
N LEU A 279 9.83 -2.14 -19.18
CA LEU A 279 8.87 -1.65 -20.16
C LEU A 279 8.40 -0.25 -19.78
N ARG A 280 8.80 0.77 -20.55
CA ARG A 280 8.34 2.16 -20.33
C ARG A 280 6.99 2.40 -20.99
N PHE A 281 6.12 3.16 -20.32
CA PHE A 281 4.82 3.54 -20.87
C PHE A 281 4.91 4.54 -22.03
N SER A 282 5.96 5.37 -22.04
CA SER A 282 6.23 6.36 -23.08
C SER A 282 7.65 6.20 -23.63
N PRO A 283 7.83 6.27 -24.97
CA PRO A 283 9.15 6.14 -25.61
C PRO A 283 10.07 7.37 -25.45
N ASN A 284 9.55 8.53 -25.03
CA ASN A 284 10.33 9.77 -24.94
C ASN A 284 10.56 10.18 -23.47
N PHE A 285 11.65 9.70 -22.87
CA PHE A 285 12.29 10.35 -21.71
C PHE A 285 13.80 10.31 -21.93
N PRO A 286 14.54 11.41 -21.68
CA PRO A 286 15.96 11.50 -21.97
C PRO A 286 16.73 10.61 -20.99
N GLY A 287 17.46 9.62 -21.51
CA GLY A 287 18.25 8.72 -20.66
C GLY A 287 18.94 7.56 -21.38
N GLU A 288 18.61 7.29 -22.64
CA GLU A 288 19.34 6.31 -23.46
C GLU A 288 19.96 6.98 -24.68
N GLU A 289 21.03 7.74 -24.43
CA GLU A 289 22.16 7.82 -25.37
C GLU A 289 23.37 7.21 -24.67
N THR A 290 23.66 5.95 -24.97
CA THR A 290 25.01 5.41 -25.26
C THR A 290 24.87 4.07 -25.95
#